data_AF-A0A2S4XSD3-F1
#
_entry.id   AF-A0A2S4XSD3-F1
#
_cell.length_a   1.000
_cell.length_b   1.000
_cell.length_c   1.000
_cell.angle_alpha   90.00
_cell.angle_beta   90.00
_cell.angle_gamma   90.00
#
_symmetry.space_group_name_H-M   'P 1'
#
loop_
_entity.id
_entity.type
_entity.pdbx_description
1 polymer ?
#
loop_
_entity_poly.entity_id
_entity_poly.type
_entity_poly.pdbx_seq_one_letter_code
_entity_poly.pdbx_strand_id
1 'polypeptide(L)'
;MGSDRPTPEVRDWLTGNGWHPGRDIGERADELIRVRVDDADRQGAPLTPPPSAVRIIRTYGTLHLSHPTVRNRGWDMEPTAGYDGDAEDIREMATGLDTRLFPVGYETSEYALLLVDEKGRFFYLHHTGGYYRGENEFDAFDRFLRGVHAPDVEDLPEWRDPPCGCCPTDGS
;
A
#
# COMPACT_ATOMS: atom_id res chain seq x y z
N MET A 1 13.31 1.00 -14.40
CA MET A 1 14.49 1.24 -13.55
C MET A 1 14.12 2.38 -12.60
N GLY A 2 13.27 2.08 -11.62
CA GLY A 2 13.05 2.98 -10.49
C GLY A 2 14.37 3.38 -9.85
N SER A 3 14.51 4.66 -9.51
CA SER A 3 15.70 5.15 -8.83
C SER A 3 15.68 4.69 -7.37
N ASP A 4 16.78 4.15 -6.87
CA ASP A 4 16.96 3.81 -5.44
C ASP A 4 17.15 5.05 -4.54
N ARG A 5 16.89 6.24 -5.07
CA ARG A 5 17.05 7.51 -4.37
C ARG A 5 15.90 8.45 -4.72
N PRO A 6 15.41 9.24 -3.75
CA PRO A 6 14.39 10.23 -4.02
C PRO A 6 14.97 11.33 -4.91
N THR A 7 14.15 11.83 -5.83
CA THR A 7 14.42 13.09 -6.52
C THR A 7 14.51 14.23 -5.49
N PRO A 8 15.16 15.36 -5.81
CA PRO A 8 15.19 16.51 -4.91
C PRO A 8 13.79 16.95 -4.46
N GLU A 9 12.84 16.97 -5.39
CA GLU A 9 11.43 17.32 -5.13
C GLU A 9 10.77 16.36 -4.12
N VAL A 10 10.90 15.04 -4.33
CA VAL A 10 10.37 14.04 -3.40
C VAL A 10 11.06 14.15 -2.03
N ARG A 11 12.39 14.38 -2.00
CA ARG A 11 13.14 14.52 -0.75
C ARG A 11 12.69 15.75 0.04
N ASP A 12 12.55 16.89 -0.61
CA ASP A 12 12.15 18.14 0.03
C ASP A 12 10.71 18.02 0.57
N TRP A 13 9.83 17.39 -0.21
CA TRP A 13 8.46 17.08 0.22
C TRP A 13 8.44 16.15 1.45
N LEU A 14 9.18 15.03 1.42
CA LEU A 14 9.28 14.10 2.55
C LEU A 14 9.81 14.82 3.80
N THR A 15 10.87 15.61 3.63
CA THR A 15 11.49 16.36 4.74
C THR A 15 10.54 17.41 5.32
N GLY A 16 9.79 18.11 4.47
CA GLY A 16 8.74 19.05 4.88
C GLY A 16 7.60 18.40 5.66
N ASN A 17 7.36 17.10 5.46
CA ASN A 17 6.38 16.30 6.21
C ASN A 17 6.99 15.52 7.39
N GLY A 18 8.22 15.84 7.81
CA GLY A 18 8.85 15.29 9.01
C GLY A 18 9.67 14.01 8.83
N TRP A 19 9.85 13.54 7.59
CA TRP A 19 10.80 12.47 7.31
C TRP A 19 12.24 12.98 7.33
N HIS A 20 13.21 12.13 7.67
CA HIS A 20 14.63 12.42 7.50
C HIS A 20 15.39 11.15 7.12
N PRO A 21 16.57 11.25 6.47
CA PRO A 21 17.40 10.09 6.19
C PRO A 21 17.71 9.29 7.47
N GLY A 22 17.60 7.96 7.38
CA GLY A 22 17.85 7.06 8.51
C GLY A 22 16.73 7.00 9.56
N ARG A 23 15.57 7.60 9.29
CA ARG A 23 14.37 7.46 10.15
C ARG A 23 13.98 5.98 10.29
N ASP A 24 13.76 5.55 11.53
CA ASP A 24 13.19 4.27 11.91
C ASP A 24 12.35 4.46 13.19
N ILE A 25 11.07 4.12 13.17
CA ILE A 25 10.18 4.21 14.36
C ILE A 25 10.35 3.05 15.35
N GLY A 26 11.24 2.10 15.08
CA GLY A 26 11.65 1.06 16.02
C GLY A 26 10.48 0.17 16.45
N GLU A 27 10.35 -0.02 17.77
CA GLU A 27 9.29 -0.84 18.39
C GLU A 27 7.88 -0.37 18.04
N ARG A 28 7.70 0.92 17.71
CA ARG A 28 6.39 1.43 17.28
C ARG A 28 5.96 0.80 15.96
N ALA A 29 6.87 0.53 15.02
CA ALA A 29 6.53 -0.20 13.80
C ALA A 29 6.04 -1.62 14.12
N ASP A 30 6.73 -2.31 15.03
CA ASP A 30 6.39 -3.68 15.41
C ASP A 30 5.02 -3.75 16.09
N GLU A 31 4.66 -2.74 16.90
CA GLU A 31 3.33 -2.60 17.48
C GLU A 31 2.25 -2.38 16.41
N LEU A 32 2.45 -1.43 15.50
CA LEU A 32 1.50 -1.13 14.42
C LEU A 32 1.27 -2.34 13.50
N ILE A 33 2.34 -3.05 13.15
CA ILE A 33 2.27 -4.28 12.37
C ILE A 33 1.47 -5.35 13.12
N ARG A 34 1.74 -5.54 14.42
CA ARG A 34 1.02 -6.53 15.24
C ARG A 34 -0.47 -6.23 15.28
N VAL A 35 -0.85 -4.97 15.52
CA VAL A 35 -2.26 -4.55 15.54
C VAL A 35 -2.95 -4.91 14.22
N ARG A 36 -2.30 -4.65 13.08
CA ARG A 36 -2.90 -4.94 11.78
C ARG A 36 -2.98 -6.45 11.47
N VAL A 37 -1.98 -7.22 11.88
CA VAL A 37 -1.98 -8.69 11.75
C VAL A 37 -3.08 -9.31 12.61
N ASP A 38 -3.21 -8.90 13.87
CA ASP A 38 -4.25 -9.37 14.79
C ASP A 38 -5.65 -9.02 14.26
N ASP A 39 -5.79 -7.83 13.66
CA ASP A 39 -7.03 -7.43 13.01
C ASP A 39 -7.37 -8.31 11.79
N ALA A 40 -6.40 -8.58 10.92
CA ALA A 40 -6.58 -9.45 9.77
C ALA A 40 -6.98 -10.89 10.17
N ASP A 41 -6.37 -11.42 11.23
CA ASP A 41 -6.69 -12.73 11.78
C ASP A 41 -8.12 -12.76 12.33
N ARG A 42 -8.54 -11.71 13.04
CA ARG A 42 -9.92 -11.53 13.51
C ARG A 42 -10.93 -11.50 12.36
N GLN A 43 -10.56 -10.97 11.21
CA GLN A 43 -11.39 -10.97 9.99
C GLN A 43 -11.43 -12.35 9.28
N GLY A 44 -10.61 -13.32 9.71
CA GLY A 44 -10.51 -14.64 9.07
C GLY A 44 -9.61 -14.68 7.82
N ALA A 45 -8.85 -13.60 7.60
CA ALA A 45 -8.03 -13.38 6.42
C ALA A 45 -6.60 -12.98 6.83
N PRO A 46 -5.81 -13.90 7.42
CA PRO A 46 -4.53 -13.56 8.03
C PRO A 46 -3.54 -12.98 7.01
N LEU A 47 -2.96 -11.83 7.36
CA LEU A 47 -1.93 -11.15 6.56
C LEU A 47 -0.54 -11.38 7.16
N THR A 48 0.46 -11.60 6.31
CA THR A 48 1.87 -11.71 6.73
C THR A 48 2.67 -10.55 6.13
N PRO A 49 3.28 -9.68 6.95
CA PRO A 49 4.02 -8.53 6.45
C PRO A 49 5.31 -8.98 5.73
N PRO A 50 5.50 -8.62 4.45
CA PRO A 50 6.77 -8.87 3.78
C PRO A 50 7.87 -7.92 4.31
N PRO A 51 9.15 -8.30 4.21
CA PRO A 51 10.27 -7.47 4.71
C PRO A 51 10.29 -6.04 4.15
N SER A 52 9.85 -5.87 2.90
CA SER A 52 9.66 -4.59 2.24
C SER A 52 8.62 -3.72 2.95
N ALA A 53 7.44 -4.24 3.27
CA ALA A 53 6.41 -3.51 4.01
C ALA A 53 6.89 -3.12 5.41
N VAL A 54 7.58 -4.03 6.11
CA VAL A 54 8.20 -3.73 7.42
C VAL A 54 9.17 -2.55 7.31
N ARG A 55 10.04 -2.53 6.27
CA ARG A 55 10.95 -1.41 6.00
C ARG A 55 10.20 -0.10 5.78
N ILE A 56 9.14 -0.13 4.98
CA ILE A 56 8.32 1.06 4.69
C ILE A 56 7.67 1.58 5.97
N ILE A 57 7.05 0.71 6.78
CA ILE A 57 6.40 1.10 8.05
C ILE A 57 7.45 1.66 9.02
N ARG A 58 8.63 1.06 9.13
CA ARG A 58 9.72 1.61 9.95
C ARG A 58 10.15 3.00 9.51
N THR A 59 10.27 3.21 8.21
CA THR A 59 10.85 4.42 7.64
C THR A 59 9.85 5.59 7.58
N TYR A 60 8.59 5.28 7.24
CA TYR A 60 7.56 6.27 6.93
C TYR A 60 6.35 6.20 7.85
N GLY A 61 6.23 5.18 8.69
CA GLY A 61 5.10 5.01 9.58
C GLY A 61 4.86 6.24 10.45
N THR A 62 3.58 6.47 10.75
CA THR A 62 3.04 7.61 11.51
C THR A 62 3.24 8.98 10.86
N LEU A 63 3.72 9.05 9.62
CA LEU A 63 3.80 10.32 8.90
C LEU A 63 2.49 10.62 8.19
N HIS A 64 2.09 11.88 8.24
CA HIS A 64 1.06 12.45 7.39
C HIS A 64 1.76 13.21 6.25
N LEU A 65 1.67 12.69 5.03
CA LEU A 65 2.34 13.23 3.85
C LEU A 65 1.34 14.02 3.00
N SER A 66 1.15 15.31 3.32
CA SER A 66 0.18 16.16 2.60
C SER A 66 0.66 16.47 1.18
N HIS A 67 -0.24 16.39 0.19
CA HIS A 67 0.06 16.81 -1.17
C HIS A 67 0.30 18.33 -1.21
N PRO A 68 1.39 18.83 -1.82
CA PRO A 68 1.78 20.23 -1.72
C PRO A 68 0.80 21.20 -2.40
N THR A 69 0.10 20.75 -3.44
CA THR A 69 -0.77 21.61 -4.27
C THR A 69 -2.25 21.21 -4.28
N VAL A 70 -2.61 20.02 -3.80
CA VAL A 70 -3.97 19.49 -3.86
C VAL A 70 -4.50 19.39 -2.44
N ARG A 71 -5.51 20.20 -2.12
CA ARG A 71 -6.09 20.25 -0.77
C ARG A 71 -6.73 18.91 -0.39
N ASN A 72 -6.58 18.51 0.87
CA ASN A 72 -7.14 17.29 1.46
C ASN A 72 -6.71 15.98 0.77
N ARG A 73 -5.66 16.05 -0.06
CA ARG A 73 -5.01 14.89 -0.66
C ARG A 73 -3.70 14.67 0.05
N GLY A 74 -3.41 13.43 0.43
CA GLY A 74 -2.25 13.10 1.24
C GLY A 74 -2.18 11.61 1.49
N TRP A 75 -1.04 11.14 1.97
CA TRP A 75 -0.87 9.77 2.44
C TRP A 75 -0.71 9.77 3.95
N ASP A 76 -1.60 9.07 4.63
CA ASP A 76 -1.43 8.71 6.04
C ASP A 76 -0.73 7.37 6.10
N MET A 77 0.52 7.36 6.57
CA MET A 77 1.34 6.15 6.69
C MET A 77 1.00 5.39 7.97
N GLU A 78 -0.28 5.05 8.11
CA GLU A 78 -0.87 4.36 9.25
C GLU A 78 -1.34 2.95 8.84
N PRO A 79 -0.52 1.90 9.04
CA PRO A 79 -0.84 0.55 8.60
C PRO A 79 -2.02 -0.08 9.35
N THR A 80 -2.45 0.49 10.48
CA THR A 80 -3.62 -0.02 11.24
C THR A 80 -4.95 0.48 10.67
N ALA A 81 -4.93 1.36 9.67
CA ALA A 81 -6.14 1.76 8.98
C ALA A 81 -6.67 0.61 8.10
N GLY A 82 -7.98 0.46 8.07
CA GLY A 82 -8.68 -0.62 7.39
C GLY A 82 -10.19 -0.52 7.57
N TYR A 83 -10.92 -1.37 6.86
CA TYR A 83 -12.37 -1.54 6.99
C TYR A 83 -12.72 -3.03 7.09
N ASP A 84 -13.89 -3.36 7.62
CA ASP A 84 -14.33 -4.76 7.72
C ASP A 84 -14.41 -5.39 6.32
N GLY A 85 -13.65 -6.47 6.09
CA GLY A 85 -13.55 -7.16 4.80
C GLY A 85 -12.29 -6.83 4.00
N ASP A 86 -11.57 -5.76 4.35
CA ASP A 86 -10.37 -5.31 3.62
C ASP A 86 -9.28 -6.39 3.57
N ALA A 87 -9.17 -7.23 4.60
CA ALA A 87 -8.15 -8.26 4.67
C ALA A 87 -8.38 -9.36 3.61
N GLU A 88 -9.64 -9.65 3.28
CA GLU A 88 -9.96 -10.61 2.21
C GLU A 88 -9.72 -9.98 0.83
N ASP A 89 -10.09 -8.72 0.63
CA ASP A 89 -9.80 -7.98 -0.60
C ASP A 89 -8.28 -7.93 -0.88
N ILE A 90 -7.47 -7.67 0.16
CA ILE A 90 -6.02 -7.68 0.08
C ILE A 90 -5.50 -9.08 -0.31
N ARG A 91 -6.09 -10.15 0.23
CA ARG A 91 -5.70 -11.53 -0.09
C ARG A 91 -6.08 -11.93 -1.51
N GLU A 92 -7.24 -11.51 -1.99
CA GLU A 92 -7.67 -11.74 -3.37
C GLU A 92 -6.70 -11.04 -4.34
N MET A 93 -6.42 -9.76 -4.10
CA MET A 93 -5.46 -8.99 -4.90
C MET A 93 -4.04 -9.60 -4.84
N ALA A 94 -3.61 -10.05 -3.65
CA ALA A 94 -2.33 -10.74 -3.47
C ALA A 94 -2.26 -12.05 -4.27
N THR A 95 -3.37 -12.80 -4.30
CA THR A 95 -3.50 -14.03 -5.08
C THR A 95 -3.39 -13.76 -6.57
N GLY A 96 -4.09 -12.74 -7.07
CA GLY A 96 -4.06 -12.41 -8.49
C GLY A 96 -2.70 -11.87 -8.97
N LEU A 97 -1.94 -11.25 -8.07
CA LEU A 97 -0.57 -10.78 -8.34
C LEU A 97 0.52 -11.83 -8.06
N ASP A 98 0.16 -13.02 -7.56
CA ASP A 98 1.10 -14.06 -7.10
C ASP A 98 2.20 -13.49 -6.19
N THR A 99 1.79 -12.70 -5.19
CA THR A 99 2.70 -12.04 -4.24
C THR A 99 2.07 -11.94 -2.86
N ARG A 100 2.84 -11.58 -1.84
CA ARG A 100 2.29 -11.08 -0.57
C ARG A 100 2.08 -9.58 -0.65
N LEU A 101 0.97 -9.10 -0.09
CA LEU A 101 0.66 -7.68 0.10
C LEU A 101 0.45 -7.39 1.57
N PHE A 102 0.84 -6.19 2.00
CA PHE A 102 0.55 -5.71 3.35
C PHE A 102 0.28 -4.21 3.35
N PRO A 103 -0.72 -3.74 4.11
CA PRO A 103 -1.05 -2.33 4.17
C PRO A 103 0.00 -1.54 4.95
N VAL A 104 0.33 -0.36 4.44
CA VAL A 104 1.32 0.56 5.03
C VAL A 104 0.74 1.94 5.34
N GLY A 105 -0.53 2.18 4.95
CA GLY A 105 -1.21 3.45 5.08
C GLY A 105 -2.46 3.54 4.22
N TYR A 106 -2.95 4.75 3.98
CA TYR A 106 -4.03 5.05 3.03
C TYR A 106 -3.90 6.45 2.43
N GLU A 107 -4.57 6.66 1.30
CA GLU A 107 -4.72 7.97 0.67
C GLU A 107 -5.96 8.69 1.23
N THR A 108 -5.82 9.95 1.64
CA THR A 108 -6.83 10.65 2.47
C THR A 108 -8.06 11.15 1.71
N SER A 109 -8.01 11.26 0.38
CA SER A 109 -9.11 11.81 -0.41
C SER A 109 -10.20 10.77 -0.71
N GLU A 110 -9.80 9.54 -1.04
CA GLU A 110 -10.70 8.44 -1.39
C GLU A 110 -10.62 7.26 -0.42
N TYR A 111 -9.78 7.35 0.62
CA TYR A 111 -9.54 6.29 1.60
C TYR A 111 -9.03 4.98 0.97
N ALA A 112 -8.35 5.07 -0.16
CA ALA A 112 -7.72 3.92 -0.79
C ALA A 112 -6.54 3.43 0.06
N LEU A 113 -6.51 2.14 0.39
CA LEU A 113 -5.43 1.55 1.18
C LEU A 113 -4.13 1.50 0.36
N LEU A 114 -3.03 1.88 0.98
CA LEU A 114 -1.67 1.75 0.44
C LEU A 114 -1.14 0.37 0.78
N LEU A 115 -0.89 -0.46 -0.23
CA LEU A 115 -0.34 -1.80 -0.07
C LEU A 115 1.08 -1.88 -0.64
N VAL A 116 1.93 -2.68 0.01
CA VAL A 116 3.31 -2.95 -0.44
C VAL A 116 3.52 -4.44 -0.61
N ASP A 117 4.12 -4.82 -1.74
CA ASP A 117 4.47 -6.21 -2.01
C ASP A 117 5.89 -6.59 -1.58
N GLU A 118 6.27 -7.86 -1.73
CA GLU A 118 7.59 -8.38 -1.39
C GLU A 118 8.76 -7.68 -2.11
N LYS A 119 8.51 -7.15 -3.31
CA LYS A 119 9.50 -6.43 -4.13
C LYS A 119 9.61 -4.96 -3.72
N GLY A 120 8.70 -4.47 -2.88
CA GLY A 120 8.62 -3.06 -2.49
C GLY A 120 7.78 -2.20 -3.43
N ARG A 121 7.02 -2.83 -4.34
CA ARG A 121 6.10 -2.13 -5.23
C ARG A 121 4.89 -1.66 -4.44
N PHE A 122 4.37 -0.50 -4.81
CA PHE A 122 3.22 0.12 -4.16
C PHE A 122 1.96 -0.08 -4.99
N PHE A 123 0.86 -0.32 -4.30
CA PHE A 123 -0.46 -0.48 -4.88
C PHE A 123 -1.49 0.29 -4.06
N TYR A 124 -2.58 0.70 -4.70
CA TYR A 124 -3.81 1.07 -4.00
C TYR A 124 -4.79 -0.09 -4.05
N LEU A 125 -5.55 -0.23 -2.98
CA LEU A 125 -6.80 -0.96 -2.97
C LEU A 125 -7.92 0.03 -2.68
N HIS A 126 -8.88 0.11 -3.60
CA HIS A 126 -10.04 0.98 -3.54
C HIS A 126 -11.29 0.17 -3.86
N HIS A 127 -12.47 0.68 -3.51
CA HIS A 127 -13.74 -0.02 -3.76
C HIS A 127 -14.03 -0.28 -5.25
N THR A 128 -13.29 0.39 -6.16
CA THR A 128 -13.38 0.17 -7.61
C THR A 128 -12.35 -0.82 -8.15
N GLY A 129 -11.41 -1.30 -7.33
CA GLY A 129 -10.36 -2.22 -7.75
C GLY A 129 -8.98 -1.89 -7.17
N GLY A 130 -8.00 -2.67 -7.62
CA GLY A 130 -6.59 -2.48 -7.28
C GLY A 130 -5.87 -1.62 -8.33
N TYR A 131 -4.93 -0.78 -7.91
CA TYR A 131 -4.19 0.08 -8.84
C TYR A 131 -2.69 0.10 -8.57
N TYR A 132 -1.88 0.00 -9.61
CA TYR A 132 -0.42 0.02 -9.49
C TYR A 132 0.13 1.44 -9.30
N ARG A 133 0.86 1.68 -8.20
CA ARG A 133 1.34 3.02 -7.83
C ARG A 133 2.82 3.27 -8.03
N GLY A 134 3.67 2.26 -8.04
CA GLY A 134 5.09 2.47 -8.34
C GLY A 134 5.97 1.25 -8.09
N GLU A 135 7.14 1.25 -8.73
CA GLU A 135 8.12 0.16 -8.63
C GLU A 135 8.80 0.11 -7.25
N ASN A 136 8.86 1.24 -6.56
CA ASN A 136 9.40 1.41 -5.22
C ASN A 136 8.80 2.66 -4.55
N GLU A 137 9.20 2.96 -3.30
CA GLU A 137 8.71 4.12 -2.55
C GLU A 137 8.92 5.44 -3.28
N PHE A 138 10.06 5.66 -3.92
CA PHE A 138 10.39 6.93 -4.55
C PHE A 138 9.63 7.15 -5.85
N ASP A 139 9.45 6.10 -6.66
CA ASP A 139 8.60 6.13 -7.85
C ASP A 139 7.13 6.36 -7.46
N ALA A 140 6.66 5.71 -6.40
CA ALA A 140 5.30 5.88 -5.91
C ALA A 140 5.03 7.31 -5.41
N PHE A 141 5.96 7.90 -4.65
CA PHE A 141 5.87 9.29 -4.22
C PHE A 141 5.94 10.28 -5.39
N ASP A 142 6.85 10.09 -6.35
CA ASP A 142 6.96 10.97 -7.52
C ASP A 142 5.67 10.93 -8.36
N ARG A 143 5.10 9.74 -8.60
CA ARG A 143 3.82 9.57 -9.30
C ARG A 143 2.65 10.21 -8.54
N PHE A 144 2.64 10.11 -7.21
CA PHE A 144 1.64 10.76 -6.36
C PHE A 144 1.69 12.28 -6.51
N LEU A 145 2.89 12.88 -6.39
CA LEU A 145 3.09 14.33 -6.53
C LEU A 145 2.74 14.85 -7.93
N ARG A 146 2.99 14.05 -8.97
CA ARG A 146 2.65 14.37 -10.36
C ARG A 146 1.19 14.12 -10.71
N GLY A 147 0.44 13.43 -9.84
CA GLY A 147 -0.94 13.02 -10.12
C GLY A 147 -1.05 12.04 -11.29
N VAL A 148 -0.06 11.17 -11.48
CA VAL A 148 -0.06 10.18 -12.57
C VAL A 148 -1.18 9.17 -12.34
N HIS A 149 -1.97 8.91 -13.39
CA HIS A 149 -2.98 7.86 -13.38
C HIS A 149 -2.32 6.49 -13.16
N ALA A 150 -2.84 5.70 -12.22
CA ALA A 150 -2.35 4.34 -12.00
C ALA A 150 -3.11 3.39 -12.92
N PRO A 151 -2.43 2.50 -13.65
CA PRO A 151 -3.11 1.42 -14.33
C PRO A 151 -3.78 0.50 -13.29
N ASP A 152 -4.88 -0.12 -13.71
CA ASP A 152 -5.50 -1.20 -12.95
C ASP A 152 -4.49 -2.35 -12.79
N VAL A 153 -4.53 -3.04 -11.66
CA VAL A 153 -3.67 -4.21 -11.47
C VAL A 153 -4.08 -5.38 -12.38
N GLU A 154 -5.35 -5.47 -12.76
CA GLU A 154 -5.85 -6.50 -13.66
C GLU A 154 -5.29 -6.35 -15.08
N ASP A 155 -4.92 -5.13 -15.47
CA ASP A 155 -4.27 -4.82 -16.76
C ASP A 155 -2.77 -5.18 -16.78
N LEU A 156 -2.19 -5.55 -15.64
CA LEU A 156 -0.77 -5.90 -15.57
C LEU A 156 -0.52 -7.28 -16.19
N PRO A 157 0.60 -7.46 -16.95
CA PRO A 157 0.90 -8.74 -17.61
C PRO A 157 1.14 -9.90 -16.63
N GLU A 158 1.51 -9.61 -15.39
CA GLU A 158 1.64 -10.59 -14.31
C GLU A 158 0.32 -11.02 -13.68
N TRP A 159 -0.79 -10.30 -13.89
CA TRP A 159 -2.08 -10.64 -13.28
C TRP A 159 -2.55 -12.04 -13.72
N ARG A 160 -3.16 -12.74 -12.77
CA ARG A 160 -3.82 -14.03 -12.94
C ARG A 160 -5.17 -13.94 -12.24
N ASP A 161 -6.26 -14.23 -12.95
CA ASP A 161 -7.58 -14.20 -12.30
C ASP A 161 -7.59 -15.17 -11.12
N PRO A 162 -7.84 -14.67 -9.88
CA PRO A 162 -7.98 -15.55 -8.73
C PRO A 162 -9.17 -16.49 -8.98
N PRO A 163 -9.10 -17.74 -8.49
CA PRO A 163 -10.19 -18.69 -8.70
C PRO A 163 -11.48 -18.10 -8.13
N CYS A 164 -12.46 -17.81 -8.99
CA CYS A 164 -13.72 -17.20 -8.60
C CYS A 164 -14.35 -17.96 -7.43
N GLY A 165 -14.27 -17.38 -6.22
CA GLY A 165 -15.07 -17.82 -5.09
C GLY A 165 -16.50 -17.40 -5.37
N CYS A 166 -17.32 -18.34 -5.86
CA CYS A 166 -18.74 -18.20 -6.23
C CYS A 166 -19.02 -17.76 -7.68
N CYS A 167 -18.63 -18.58 -8.67
CA CYS A 167 -19.60 -18.84 -9.75
C CYS A 167 -20.53 -19.98 -9.29
N PRO A 168 -21.86 -19.78 -9.20
CA PRO A 168 -22.75 -20.93 -9.11
C PRO A 168 -22.49 -21.78 -10.35
N THR A 169 -22.12 -23.04 -10.16
CA THR A 169 -22.13 -24.01 -11.24
C THR A 169 -23.60 -24.14 -11.66
N ASP A 170 -23.98 -23.45 -12.73
CA ASP A 170 -25.23 -23.77 -13.41
C ASP A 170 -25.09 -25.19 -13.94
N GLY A 171 -25.76 -26.10 -13.24
CA GLY A 171 -25.93 -27.46 -13.71
C GLY A 171 -26.75 -27.45 -14.99
N SER A 172 -26.25 -28.10 -16.02
CA SER A 172 -27.02 -28.57 -17.17
C SER A 172 -26.46 -29.91 -17.63
#